data_AF-A0A1Y1KG86-F1
#
_entry.id   AF-A0A1Y1KG86-F1
#
_cell.length_a   1.000
_cell.length_b   1.000
_cell.length_c   1.000
_cell.angle_alpha   90.00
_cell.angle_beta   90.00
_cell.angle_gamma   90.00
#
_symmetry.space_group_name_H-M   'P 1'
#
loop_
_entity.id
_entity.type
_entity.pdbx_description
1 polymer ?
#
loop_
_entity_poly.entity_id
_entity_poly.type
_entity_poly.pdbx_seq_one_letter_code
_entity_poly.pdbx_strand_id
1 'polypeptide(L)'
;MPLLPAFEGEIGQSNGASIQAITHWNYASICRGKDGLLNRLKDHGIPDPSVYISFYGLRTHSVLCGEPVTELIYVHSKLMIVDDKIVICGSANINDRSLLGKRDSEVAVIIEDQEFEDGLMNSQPFPLGKFAGSLRRRLFKEHLGLLGVENEEIDINVIDPVSEAFYKNIWYDTAAKNTEIYEAVFHCIPSNKVRTFAELKKYKELQPLYVDEPVQAEQMLNRILGHIVLLPLDFMCNEVLTPPPGTVEGIMPTALWT
;
A
#
# COMPACT_ATOMS: atom_id res chain seq x y z
N MET A 1 -0.14 -2.26 1.93
CA MET A 1 -1.06 -3.34 1.50
C MET A 1 -0.83 -3.63 0.02
N PRO A 2 -1.19 -4.80 -0.54
CA PRO A 2 -0.96 -5.03 -1.96
C PRO A 2 -1.81 -4.05 -2.77
N LEU A 3 -1.26 -3.51 -3.86
CA LEU A 3 -1.98 -2.53 -4.70
C LEU A 3 -3.24 -3.14 -5.33
N LEU A 4 -3.18 -4.42 -5.71
CA LEU A 4 -4.33 -5.21 -6.12
C LEU A 4 -4.29 -6.57 -5.42
N PRO A 5 -5.44 -7.19 -5.12
CA PRO A 5 -5.52 -8.57 -4.63
C PRO A 5 -4.88 -9.56 -5.62
N ALA A 6 -4.12 -10.56 -5.14
CA ALA A 6 -3.54 -11.60 -6.00
C ALA A 6 -4.56 -12.72 -6.29
N PHE A 7 -5.36 -12.50 -7.32
CA PHE A 7 -6.21 -13.52 -7.93
C PHE A 7 -5.96 -13.56 -9.43
N GLU A 8 -6.16 -14.72 -10.04
CA GLU A 8 -6.14 -14.83 -11.50
C GLU A 8 -7.29 -14.01 -12.09
N GLY A 9 -7.00 -13.27 -13.15
CA GLY A 9 -7.96 -12.45 -13.87
C GLY A 9 -7.56 -10.99 -13.97
N GLU A 10 -8.38 -10.22 -14.68
CA GLU A 10 -8.08 -8.82 -14.97
C GLU A 10 -9.25 -7.93 -14.55
N ILE A 11 -8.95 -6.84 -13.82
CA ILE A 11 -10.00 -5.91 -13.42
C ILE A 11 -10.64 -5.27 -14.66
N GLY A 12 -11.98 -5.24 -14.66
CA GLY A 12 -12.78 -4.82 -15.83
C GLY A 12 -13.08 -5.93 -16.84
N GLN A 13 -12.61 -7.16 -16.62
CA GLN A 13 -12.99 -8.32 -17.42
C GLN A 13 -13.85 -9.30 -16.62
N SER A 14 -14.49 -10.24 -17.32
CA SER A 14 -15.39 -11.24 -16.72
C SER A 14 -14.70 -12.18 -15.74
N ASN A 15 -13.38 -12.38 -15.86
CA ASN A 15 -12.57 -13.20 -14.94
C ASN A 15 -12.07 -12.41 -13.71
N GLY A 16 -12.31 -11.11 -13.62
CA GLY A 16 -11.79 -10.25 -12.55
C GLY A 16 -12.69 -10.11 -11.31
N ALA A 17 -13.74 -10.93 -11.17
CA ALA A 17 -14.76 -10.76 -10.14
C ALA A 17 -14.19 -10.84 -8.71
N SER A 18 -13.27 -11.78 -8.44
CA SER A 18 -12.61 -11.92 -7.13
C SER A 18 -11.78 -10.69 -6.76
N ILE A 19 -11.04 -10.14 -7.72
CA ILE A 19 -10.25 -8.91 -7.55
C ILE A 19 -11.20 -7.77 -7.19
N GLN A 20 -12.29 -7.59 -7.94
CA GLN A 20 -13.27 -6.53 -7.71
C GLN A 20 -13.95 -6.66 -6.34
N ALA A 21 -14.36 -7.87 -5.95
CA ALA A 21 -15.01 -8.13 -4.67
C ALA A 21 -14.11 -7.78 -3.47
N ILE A 22 -12.83 -8.19 -3.51
CA ILE A 22 -11.90 -7.88 -2.42
C ILE A 22 -11.54 -6.39 -2.42
N THR A 23 -11.34 -5.80 -3.60
CA THR A 23 -11.12 -4.35 -3.74
C THR A 23 -12.30 -3.55 -3.18
N HIS A 24 -13.54 -4.01 -3.37
CA HIS A 24 -14.73 -3.41 -2.75
C HIS A 24 -14.59 -3.37 -1.23
N TRP A 25 -14.33 -4.50 -0.57
CA TRP A 25 -14.25 -4.58 0.90
C TRP A 25 -13.07 -3.81 1.48
N ASN A 26 -11.93 -3.80 0.78
CA ASN A 26 -10.79 -2.95 1.15
C ASN A 26 -11.20 -1.47 1.16
N TYR A 27 -11.81 -0.97 0.09
CA TYR A 27 -12.21 0.43 0.05
C TYR A 27 -13.39 0.75 0.96
N ALA A 28 -14.35 -0.16 1.15
CA ALA A 28 -15.43 0.00 2.12
C ALA A 28 -14.89 0.19 3.55
N SER A 29 -13.81 -0.53 3.89
CA SER A 29 -13.15 -0.38 5.19
C SER A 29 -12.40 0.95 5.32
N ILE A 30 -11.78 1.42 4.23
CA ILE A 30 -10.92 2.62 4.25
C ILE A 30 -11.73 3.91 4.06
N CYS A 31 -12.45 4.06 2.94
CA CYS A 31 -12.94 5.36 2.47
C CYS A 31 -14.33 5.35 1.80
N ARG A 32 -14.95 4.19 1.56
CA ARG A 32 -16.24 4.10 0.84
C ARG A 32 -17.38 3.78 1.78
N GLY A 33 -18.47 4.52 1.64
CA GLY A 33 -19.64 4.39 2.50
C GLY A 33 -19.47 5.10 3.85
N LYS A 34 -20.57 5.24 4.57
CA LYS A 34 -20.62 5.98 5.85
C LYS A 34 -19.69 5.39 6.94
N ASP A 35 -19.50 4.07 6.91
CA ASP A 35 -18.77 3.35 7.96
C ASP A 35 -17.26 3.25 7.66
N GLY A 36 -16.80 3.71 6.49
CA GLY A 36 -15.40 3.73 6.12
C GLY A 36 -14.57 4.61 7.07
N LEU A 37 -13.39 4.14 7.44
CA LEU A 37 -12.53 4.76 8.46
C LEU A 37 -12.33 6.26 8.24
N LEU A 38 -11.95 6.67 7.03
CA LEU A 38 -11.67 8.07 6.71
C LEU A 38 -12.93 8.95 6.78
N ASN A 39 -14.10 8.41 6.42
CA ASN A 39 -15.36 9.16 6.50
C ASN A 39 -15.77 9.35 7.96
N ARG A 40 -15.64 8.30 8.78
CA ARG A 40 -15.89 8.38 10.22
C ARG A 40 -14.98 9.40 10.90
N LEU A 41 -13.69 9.45 10.56
CA LEU A 41 -12.77 10.45 11.13
C LEU A 41 -13.22 11.88 10.78
N LYS A 42 -13.61 12.14 9.52
CA LYS A 42 -14.14 13.43 9.08
C LYS A 42 -15.42 13.82 9.81
N ASP A 43 -16.36 12.88 9.93
CA ASP A 43 -17.63 13.10 10.63
C ASP A 43 -17.43 13.42 12.13
N HIS A 44 -16.31 13.00 12.72
CA HIS A 44 -15.95 13.28 14.11
C HIS A 44 -15.00 14.49 14.27
N GLY A 45 -14.93 15.36 13.26
CA GLY A 45 -14.21 16.64 13.36
C GLY A 45 -12.72 16.57 13.07
N ILE A 46 -12.23 15.51 12.40
CA ILE A 46 -10.88 15.44 11.87
C ILE A 46 -10.93 15.80 10.37
N PRO A 47 -10.75 17.09 10.00
CA PRO A 47 -10.96 17.54 8.62
C PRO A 47 -9.97 16.91 7.64
N ASP A 48 -8.73 16.70 8.09
CA ASP A 48 -7.68 16.05 7.32
C ASP A 48 -7.17 14.80 8.06
N PRO A 49 -7.75 13.62 7.78
CA PRO A 49 -7.26 12.37 8.36
C PRO A 49 -5.83 12.01 7.97
N SER A 50 -5.27 12.60 6.90
CA SER A 50 -3.96 12.23 6.37
C SER A 50 -2.82 12.54 7.35
N VAL A 51 -3.04 13.44 8.31
CA VAL A 51 -2.06 13.73 9.38
C VAL A 51 -1.96 12.60 10.42
N TYR A 52 -2.89 11.66 10.43
CA TYR A 52 -2.94 10.53 11.38
C TYR A 52 -2.79 9.17 10.71
N ILE A 53 -3.33 9.02 9.50
CA ILE A 53 -3.32 7.74 8.78
C ILE A 53 -3.20 7.94 7.28
N SER A 54 -2.37 7.11 6.66
CA SER A 54 -2.14 7.09 5.22
C SER A 54 -1.93 5.65 4.74
N PHE A 55 -2.24 5.40 3.47
CA PHE A 55 -2.28 4.05 2.90
C PHE A 55 -1.30 3.94 1.74
N TYR A 56 -0.53 2.85 1.73
CA TYR A 56 0.56 2.65 0.79
C TYR A 56 0.54 1.25 0.20
N GLY A 57 1.08 1.13 -1.00
CA GLY A 57 1.49 -0.13 -1.60
C GLY A 57 2.98 -0.12 -1.93
N LEU A 58 3.44 -1.20 -2.57
CA LEU A 58 4.82 -1.34 -3.03
C LEU A 58 4.82 -1.64 -4.53
N ARG A 59 5.76 -1.05 -5.27
CA ARG A 59 5.95 -1.24 -6.71
C ARG A 59 7.42 -1.17 -7.06
N THR A 60 7.83 -1.95 -8.06
CA THR A 60 9.18 -1.95 -8.61
C THR A 60 9.15 -1.88 -10.14
N HIS A 61 10.31 -1.68 -10.74
CA HIS A 61 10.53 -1.77 -12.17
C HIS A 61 11.86 -2.42 -12.49
N SER A 62 11.99 -2.88 -13.73
CA SER A 62 13.23 -3.42 -14.29
C SER A 62 13.19 -3.31 -15.80
N VAL A 63 14.18 -3.91 -16.47
CA VAL A 63 14.23 -4.05 -17.92
C VAL A 63 14.10 -5.53 -18.27
N LEU A 64 13.08 -5.89 -19.05
CA LEU A 64 12.87 -7.25 -19.54
C LEU A 64 12.93 -7.22 -21.06
N CYS A 65 13.83 -8.01 -21.65
CA CYS A 65 14.02 -8.07 -23.10
C CYS A 65 14.25 -6.70 -23.78
N GLY A 66 14.90 -5.77 -23.07
CA GLY A 66 15.18 -4.41 -23.57
C GLY A 66 14.05 -3.41 -23.37
N GLU A 67 12.91 -3.83 -22.83
CA GLU A 67 11.77 -2.95 -22.54
C GLU A 67 11.67 -2.68 -21.03
N PRO A 68 11.44 -1.42 -20.62
CA PRO A 68 11.08 -1.11 -19.23
C PRO A 68 9.76 -1.79 -18.86
N VAL A 69 9.76 -2.48 -17.72
CA VAL A 69 8.57 -3.12 -17.15
C VAL A 69 8.38 -2.73 -15.70
N THR A 70 7.14 -2.68 -15.22
CA THR A 70 6.81 -2.46 -13.80
C THR A 70 5.85 -3.51 -13.30
N GLU A 71 5.99 -3.87 -12.03
CA GLU A 71 4.99 -4.67 -11.33
C GLU A 71 4.89 -4.27 -9.86
N LEU A 72 3.71 -4.48 -9.26
CA LEU A 72 3.51 -4.36 -7.83
C LEU A 72 4.35 -5.39 -7.09
N ILE A 73 4.88 -5.00 -5.93
CA ILE A 73 5.44 -5.96 -4.97
C ILE A 73 4.29 -6.42 -4.09
N TYR A 74 4.01 -7.72 -4.11
CA TYR A 74 2.84 -8.26 -3.42
C TYR A 74 3.08 -8.32 -1.91
N VAL A 75 2.41 -7.43 -1.17
CA VAL A 75 2.47 -7.38 0.29
C VAL A 75 1.63 -8.52 0.87
N HIS A 76 2.26 -9.67 1.08
CA HIS A 76 1.64 -10.84 1.70
C HIS A 76 1.76 -10.87 3.24
N SER A 77 2.54 -9.95 3.81
CA SER A 77 2.80 -9.87 5.25
C SER A 77 1.53 -9.69 6.08
N LYS A 78 1.49 -10.31 7.25
CA LYS A 78 0.52 -10.02 8.32
C LYS A 78 1.31 -9.64 9.57
N LEU A 79 1.55 -8.33 9.68
CA LEU A 79 2.49 -7.74 10.62
C LEU A 79 1.89 -6.45 11.18
N MET A 80 1.98 -6.29 12.50
CA MET A 80 1.69 -5.05 13.21
C MET A 80 2.87 -4.74 14.12
N ILE A 81 3.34 -3.49 14.10
CA ILE A 81 4.36 -2.98 15.00
C ILE A 81 3.75 -1.78 15.73
N VAL A 82 3.84 -1.78 17.05
CA VAL A 82 3.25 -0.73 17.91
C VAL A 82 4.35 -0.12 18.76
N ASP A 83 4.47 1.21 18.67
CA ASP A 83 5.35 2.07 19.48
C ASP A 83 6.83 1.66 19.53
N ASP A 84 7.33 0.95 18.51
CA ASP A 84 8.65 0.32 18.52
C ASP A 84 8.89 -0.59 19.76
N LYS A 85 7.83 -1.21 20.32
CA LYS A 85 7.90 -2.08 21.51
C LYS A 85 7.21 -3.43 21.37
N ILE A 86 6.16 -3.48 20.55
CA ILE A 86 5.34 -4.68 20.39
C ILE A 86 5.27 -5.03 18.91
N VAL A 87 5.49 -6.31 18.60
CA VAL A 87 5.28 -6.86 17.26
C VAL A 87 4.26 -7.99 17.34
N ILE A 88 3.25 -7.94 16.46
CA ILE A 88 2.36 -9.07 16.19
C ILE A 88 2.63 -9.54 14.78
N CYS A 89 2.98 -10.81 14.60
CA CYS A 89 3.16 -11.40 13.27
C CYS A 89 2.59 -12.82 13.20
N GLY A 90 2.16 -13.24 12.01
CA GLY A 90 1.51 -14.54 11.85
C GLY A 90 0.92 -14.75 10.47
N SER A 91 -0.08 -15.63 10.40
CA SER A 91 -0.82 -15.96 9.17
C SER A 91 -2.14 -15.17 9.03
N ALA A 92 -2.69 -14.65 10.13
CA ALA A 92 -3.99 -13.99 10.18
C ALA A 92 -4.03 -12.66 9.40
N ASN A 93 -4.83 -12.59 8.34
CA ASN A 93 -5.12 -11.32 7.66
C ASN A 93 -6.01 -10.42 8.53
N ILE A 94 -6.07 -9.12 8.21
CA ILE A 94 -7.05 -8.21 8.82
C ILE A 94 -8.38 -8.36 8.08
N ASN A 95 -9.10 -9.44 8.38
CA ASN A 95 -10.38 -9.77 7.78
C ASN A 95 -11.17 -10.76 8.67
N ASP A 96 -12.45 -10.97 8.40
CA ASP A 96 -13.31 -11.84 9.21
C ASP A 96 -12.92 -13.31 9.07
N ARG A 97 -12.45 -13.72 7.88
CA ARG A 97 -11.95 -15.09 7.63
C ARG A 97 -10.87 -15.50 8.62
N SER A 98 -9.92 -14.61 8.89
CA SER A 98 -8.80 -14.87 9.80
C SER A 98 -9.13 -14.53 11.26
N LEU A 99 -9.89 -13.46 11.54
CA LEU A 99 -10.02 -12.91 12.91
C LEU A 99 -11.23 -13.41 13.71
N LEU A 100 -12.27 -13.97 13.08
CA LEU A 100 -13.45 -14.44 13.82
C LEU A 100 -13.22 -15.74 14.61
N GLY A 101 -12.15 -16.49 14.31
CA GLY A 101 -11.80 -17.76 14.96
C GLY A 101 -12.73 -18.95 14.68
N LYS A 102 -13.88 -18.73 14.03
CA LYS A 102 -14.83 -19.78 13.59
C LYS A 102 -14.69 -20.16 12.11
N ARG A 103 -13.72 -19.56 11.41
CA ARG A 103 -13.49 -19.74 9.97
C ARG A 103 -12.13 -20.41 9.77
N ASP A 104 -11.13 -19.73 9.21
CA ASP A 104 -9.82 -20.32 8.95
C ASP A 104 -9.05 -20.50 10.26
N SER A 105 -8.21 -21.53 10.32
CA SER A 105 -7.25 -21.72 11.42
C SER A 105 -6.04 -20.85 11.18
N GLU A 106 -5.71 -19.99 12.14
CA GLU A 106 -4.59 -19.05 12.05
C GLU A 106 -3.63 -19.21 13.23
N VAL A 107 -2.38 -18.79 13.04
CA VAL A 107 -1.38 -18.70 14.11
C VAL A 107 -0.74 -17.31 14.09
N ALA A 108 -0.53 -16.74 15.28
CA ALA A 108 0.18 -15.50 15.47
C ALA A 108 0.99 -15.54 16.76
N VAL A 109 2.08 -14.76 16.79
CA VAL A 109 2.89 -14.52 17.98
C VAL A 109 2.89 -13.04 18.32
N ILE A 110 2.92 -12.74 19.62
CA ILE A 110 3.13 -11.39 20.14
C ILE A 110 4.53 -11.38 20.74
N ILE A 111 5.34 -10.42 20.31
CA ILE A 111 6.71 -10.21 20.78
C ILE A 111 6.74 -8.85 21.45
N GLU A 112 6.99 -8.84 22.76
CA GLU A 112 7.11 -7.63 23.58
C GLU A 112 8.57 -7.45 23.99
N ASP A 113 9.18 -6.34 23.58
CA ASP A 113 10.57 -6.05 23.92
C ASP A 113 10.77 -5.87 25.43
N GLN A 114 11.84 -6.47 25.95
CA GLN A 114 12.34 -6.29 27.32
C GLN A 114 13.68 -5.54 27.35
N GLU A 115 14.34 -5.45 26.20
CA GLU A 115 15.59 -4.71 26.03
C GLU A 115 15.36 -3.51 25.12
N PHE A 116 15.88 -2.37 25.55
CA PHE A 116 15.68 -1.10 24.88
C PHE A 116 17.00 -0.41 24.57
N GLU A 117 16.95 0.47 23.58
CA GLU A 117 18.01 1.41 23.21
C GLU A 117 17.45 2.84 23.18
N ASP A 118 18.32 3.83 23.33
CA ASP A 118 17.93 5.23 23.27
C ASP A 118 17.51 5.61 21.84
N GLY A 119 16.39 6.29 21.71
CA GLY A 119 15.90 6.82 20.45
C GLY A 119 14.94 7.99 20.62
N LEU A 120 14.15 8.25 19.60
CA LEU A 120 13.26 9.40 19.53
C LEU A 120 11.85 8.98 19.12
N MET A 121 10.87 9.64 19.71
CA MET A 121 9.46 9.59 19.31
C MET A 121 8.91 11.01 19.35
N ASN A 122 8.58 11.56 18.20
CA ASN A 122 8.15 12.96 18.04
C ASN A 122 9.15 13.97 18.65
N SER A 123 10.43 13.81 18.31
CA SER A 123 11.58 14.60 18.80
C SER A 123 11.81 14.55 20.32
N GLN A 124 11.15 13.64 21.04
CA GLN A 124 11.37 13.42 22.46
C GLN A 124 12.17 12.13 22.70
N PRO A 125 13.08 12.08 23.68
CA PRO A 125 13.77 10.86 24.08
C PRO A 125 12.76 9.75 24.40
N PHE A 126 12.92 8.59 23.76
CA PHE A 126 12.00 7.47 23.90
C PHE A 126 12.76 6.14 23.82
N PRO A 127 12.49 5.18 24.72
CA PRO A 127 13.14 3.86 24.68
C PRO A 127 12.56 3.02 23.53
N LEU A 128 13.41 2.69 22.55
CA LEU A 128 13.05 1.85 21.42
C LEU A 128 13.36 0.39 21.75
N GLY A 129 12.40 -0.51 21.55
CA GLY A 129 12.62 -1.95 21.69
C GLY A 129 13.63 -2.44 20.67
N LYS A 130 14.58 -3.28 21.10
CA LYS A 130 15.64 -3.78 20.22
C LYS A 130 15.09 -4.61 19.06
N PHE A 131 14.06 -5.43 19.29
CA PHE A 131 13.44 -6.22 18.25
C PHE A 131 12.47 -5.39 17.39
N ALA A 132 11.45 -4.79 18.00
CA ALA A 132 10.42 -4.05 17.29
C ALA A 132 10.99 -2.83 16.54
N GLY A 133 11.82 -2.03 17.21
CA GLY A 133 12.47 -0.86 16.61
C GLY A 133 13.42 -1.23 15.48
N SER A 134 14.22 -2.28 15.62
CA SER A 134 15.12 -2.70 14.53
C SER A 134 14.38 -3.26 13.32
N LEU A 135 13.33 -4.06 13.54
CA LEU A 135 12.47 -4.57 12.47
C LEU A 135 11.83 -3.41 11.69
N ARG A 136 11.23 -2.45 12.40
CA ARG A 136 10.56 -1.30 11.81
C ARG A 136 11.53 -0.41 11.04
N ARG A 137 12.73 -0.14 11.58
CA ARG A 137 13.80 0.58 10.84
C ARG A 137 14.24 -0.17 9.59
N ARG A 138 14.39 -1.49 9.66
CA ARG A 138 14.77 -2.31 8.49
C ARG A 138 13.72 -2.23 7.39
N LEU A 139 12.44 -2.34 7.72
CA LEU A 139 11.34 -2.22 6.77
C LEU A 139 11.24 -0.82 6.17
N PHE A 140 11.39 0.23 6.98
CA PHE A 140 11.43 1.60 6.47
C PHE A 140 12.60 1.79 5.49
N LYS A 141 13.80 1.29 5.84
CA LYS A 141 14.95 1.34 4.94
C LYS A 141 14.69 0.55 3.65
N GLU A 142 14.08 -0.62 3.71
CA GLU A 142 13.71 -1.38 2.51
C GLU A 142 12.78 -0.57 1.60
N HIS A 143 11.68 -0.05 2.16
CA HIS A 143 10.64 0.63 1.39
C HIS A 143 11.09 1.99 0.84
N LEU A 144 12.07 2.62 1.50
CA LEU A 144 12.72 3.86 1.06
C LEU A 144 13.99 3.63 0.22
N GLY A 145 14.39 2.38 -0.03
CA GLY A 145 15.55 2.07 -0.87
C GLY A 145 16.91 2.34 -0.22
N LEU A 146 16.98 2.29 1.11
CA LEU A 146 18.16 2.59 1.95
C LEU A 146 18.91 1.33 2.42
N LEU A 147 18.50 0.13 1.99
CA LEU A 147 19.23 -1.09 2.32
C LEU A 147 20.52 -1.20 1.51
N GLY A 148 21.64 -1.49 2.17
CA GLY A 148 22.96 -1.63 1.52
C GLY A 148 23.54 -0.32 0.99
N VAL A 149 22.88 0.81 1.26
CA VAL A 149 23.33 2.15 0.91
C VAL A 149 24.20 2.66 2.06
N GLU A 150 25.51 2.56 1.91
CA GLU A 150 26.50 3.31 2.71
C GLU A 150 26.76 4.72 2.11
N ASN A 151 25.85 5.23 1.27
CA ASN A 151 26.04 6.53 0.63
C ASN A 151 25.94 7.65 1.67
N GLU A 152 27.04 8.38 1.83
CA GLU A 152 27.12 9.64 2.57
C GLU A 152 26.15 10.72 2.02
N GLU A 153 25.61 10.54 0.79
CA GLU A 153 24.72 11.50 0.13
C GLU A 153 23.24 11.40 0.54
N ILE A 154 22.78 10.28 1.13
CA ILE A 154 21.36 10.10 1.49
C ILE A 154 21.19 10.17 3.01
N ASP A 155 21.02 11.38 3.53
CA ASP A 155 20.77 11.67 4.95
C ASP A 155 19.28 11.48 5.31
N ILE A 156 18.77 10.25 5.17
CA ILE A 156 17.41 9.90 5.59
C ILE A 156 17.44 9.23 6.97
N ASN A 157 17.02 9.99 7.98
CA ASN A 157 16.86 9.48 9.33
C ASN A 157 15.51 8.79 9.52
N VAL A 158 15.55 7.47 9.73
CA VAL A 158 14.36 6.64 10.01
C VAL A 158 14.19 6.34 11.51
N ILE A 159 14.93 6.98 12.42
CA ILE A 159 14.88 6.66 13.85
C ILE A 159 13.52 7.05 14.44
N ASP A 160 13.07 8.29 14.19
CA ASP A 160 11.80 8.83 14.70
C ASP A 160 10.67 8.63 13.69
N PRO A 161 9.77 7.64 13.90
CA PRO A 161 8.77 7.27 12.91
C PRO A 161 7.56 8.22 12.85
N VAL A 162 7.42 9.13 13.82
CA VAL A 162 6.22 9.97 13.96
C VAL A 162 6.52 11.48 13.88
N SER A 163 7.80 11.87 13.79
CA SER A 163 8.14 13.26 13.54
C SER A 163 7.49 13.76 12.23
N GLU A 164 7.04 15.00 12.23
CA GLU A 164 6.42 15.61 11.03
C GLU A 164 7.39 15.59 9.84
N ALA A 165 8.68 15.85 10.10
CA ALA A 165 9.72 15.80 9.08
C ALA A 165 9.83 14.42 8.42
N PHE A 166 9.78 13.34 9.20
CA PHE A 166 9.79 12.00 8.65
C PHE A 166 8.47 11.66 7.95
N TYR A 167 7.34 11.85 8.62
CA TYR A 167 6.04 11.42 8.11
C TYR A 167 5.64 12.12 6.81
N LYS A 168 5.75 13.45 6.75
CA LYS A 168 5.35 14.24 5.58
C LYS A 168 6.46 14.30 4.53
N ASN A 169 7.63 14.81 4.92
CA ASN A 169 8.64 15.24 3.95
C ASN A 169 9.53 14.09 3.44
N ILE A 170 9.52 12.95 4.12
CA ILE A 170 10.26 11.75 3.71
C ILE A 170 9.27 10.69 3.24
N TRP A 171 8.45 10.15 4.14
CA TRP A 171 7.62 8.99 3.87
C TRP A 171 6.53 9.26 2.83
N TYR A 172 5.67 10.25 3.09
CA TYR A 172 4.60 10.61 2.16
C TYR A 172 5.14 11.17 0.84
N ASP A 173 6.07 12.13 0.89
CA ASP A 173 6.65 12.75 -0.31
C ASP A 173 7.34 11.74 -1.23
N THR A 174 8.05 10.76 -0.67
CA THR A 174 8.68 9.68 -1.47
C THR A 174 7.61 8.84 -2.14
N ALA A 175 6.58 8.42 -1.41
CA ALA A 175 5.47 7.66 -1.98
C ALA A 175 4.74 8.44 -3.08
N ALA A 176 4.50 9.74 -2.87
CA ALA A 176 3.84 10.61 -3.84
C ALA A 176 4.65 10.75 -5.14
N LYS A 177 5.95 11.05 -5.03
CA LYS A 177 6.87 11.16 -6.18
C LYS A 177 6.98 9.84 -6.94
N ASN A 178 7.16 8.73 -6.23
CA ASN A 178 7.21 7.41 -6.86
C ASN A 178 5.91 7.08 -7.60
N THR A 179 4.75 7.42 -7.01
CA THR A 179 3.43 7.20 -7.63
C THR A 179 3.32 8.01 -8.93
N GLU A 180 3.68 9.29 -8.90
CA GLU A 180 3.65 10.15 -10.08
C GLU A 180 4.55 9.61 -11.20
N ILE A 181 5.77 9.19 -10.86
CA ILE A 181 6.71 8.63 -11.84
C ILE A 181 6.16 7.32 -12.43
N TYR A 182 5.72 6.37 -11.60
CA TYR A 182 5.21 5.09 -12.11
C TYR A 182 3.97 5.28 -12.99
N GLU A 183 3.06 6.16 -12.60
CA GLU A 183 1.89 6.46 -13.43
C GLU A 183 2.27 7.14 -14.74
N ALA A 184 3.18 8.11 -14.73
CA ALA A 184 3.61 8.81 -15.94
C ALA A 184 4.38 7.89 -16.90
N VAL A 185 5.30 7.10 -16.36
CA VAL A 185 6.17 6.24 -17.16
C VAL A 185 5.41 5.06 -17.76
N PHE A 186 4.60 4.37 -16.94
CA PHE A 186 4.02 3.08 -17.32
C PHE A 186 2.50 3.07 -17.51
N HIS A 187 1.78 4.14 -17.15
CA HIS A 187 0.31 4.11 -17.04
C HIS A 187 -0.18 2.90 -16.21
N CYS A 188 0.53 2.57 -15.13
CA CYS A 188 0.20 1.40 -14.32
C CYS A 188 -1.13 1.57 -13.56
N ILE A 189 -1.78 0.45 -13.27
CA ILE A 189 -2.96 0.39 -12.39
C ILE A 189 -2.60 -0.27 -11.06
N PRO A 190 -3.35 0.00 -9.97
CA PRO A 190 -4.48 0.94 -9.87
C PRO A 190 -4.02 2.40 -9.86
N SER A 191 -4.92 3.34 -10.20
CA SER A 191 -4.63 4.79 -10.25
C SER A 191 -5.86 5.63 -9.89
N ASN A 192 -5.65 6.78 -9.22
CA ASN A 192 -6.73 7.74 -8.96
C ASN A 192 -7.29 8.41 -10.24
N LYS A 193 -6.58 8.30 -11.37
CA LYS A 193 -7.02 8.79 -12.69
C LYS A 193 -8.12 7.92 -13.31
N VAL A 194 -8.33 6.72 -12.77
CA VAL A 194 -9.28 5.72 -13.30
C VAL A 194 -10.38 5.50 -12.27
N ARG A 195 -11.55 6.11 -12.48
CA ARG A 195 -12.71 6.05 -11.57
C ARG A 195 -13.84 5.16 -12.10
N THR A 196 -13.82 4.81 -13.39
CA THR A 196 -14.82 3.95 -14.06
C THR A 196 -14.19 2.85 -14.92
N PHE A 197 -14.96 1.82 -15.29
CA PHE A 197 -14.50 0.78 -16.23
C PHE A 197 -14.25 1.37 -17.63
N ALA A 198 -15.02 2.37 -18.04
CA ALA A 198 -14.83 3.07 -19.31
C ALA A 198 -13.50 3.85 -19.33
N GLU A 199 -13.17 4.53 -18.24
CA GLU A 199 -11.86 5.19 -18.06
C GLU A 199 -10.73 4.17 -18.01
N LEU A 200 -10.91 3.03 -17.33
CA LEU A 200 -9.91 1.97 -17.27
C LEU A 200 -9.53 1.46 -18.67
N LYS A 201 -10.54 1.22 -19.52
CA LYS A 201 -10.31 0.78 -20.90
C LYS A 201 -9.50 1.82 -21.67
N LYS A 202 -9.90 3.09 -21.60
CA LYS A 202 -9.17 4.20 -22.25
C LYS A 202 -7.74 4.35 -21.71
N TYR A 203 -7.57 4.21 -20.40
CA TYR A 203 -6.27 4.36 -19.74
C TYR A 203 -5.27 3.29 -20.18
N LYS A 204 -5.73 2.05 -20.38
CA LYS A 204 -4.90 0.94 -20.92
C LYS A 204 -4.55 1.09 -22.40
N GLU A 205 -5.33 1.85 -23.16
CA GLU A 205 -5.08 2.13 -24.58
C GLU A 205 -4.07 3.26 -24.78
N LEU A 206 -3.74 4.04 -23.74
CA LEU A 206 -2.73 5.10 -23.81
C LEU A 206 -1.33 4.51 -23.96
N GLN A 207 -0.55 5.04 -24.91
CA GLN A 207 0.86 4.70 -25.03
C GLN A 207 1.64 5.19 -23.79
N PRO A 208 2.41 4.32 -23.11
CA PRO A 208 3.24 4.75 -21.99
C PRO A 208 4.40 5.66 -22.42
N LEU A 209 4.83 6.56 -21.53
CA LEU A 209 5.93 7.48 -21.81
C LEU A 209 7.25 6.78 -22.18
N TYR A 210 7.51 5.57 -21.65
CA TYR A 210 8.73 4.84 -22.02
C TYR A 210 8.79 4.43 -23.50
N VAL A 211 7.64 4.43 -24.20
CA VAL A 211 7.55 4.18 -25.64
C VAL A 211 7.80 5.48 -26.41
N ASP A 212 7.11 6.56 -26.03
CA ASP A 212 7.16 7.85 -26.74
C ASP A 212 8.48 8.60 -26.49
N GLU A 213 8.95 8.62 -25.24
CA GLU A 213 10.10 9.40 -24.77
C GLU A 213 11.02 8.56 -23.85
N PRO A 214 11.73 7.53 -24.39
CA PRO A 214 12.49 6.56 -23.60
C PRO A 214 13.58 7.20 -22.72
N VAL A 215 14.27 8.24 -23.22
CA VAL A 215 15.33 8.94 -22.47
C VAL A 215 14.73 9.69 -21.27
N GLN A 216 13.57 10.33 -21.46
CA GLN A 216 12.89 11.02 -20.36
C GLN A 216 12.37 10.01 -19.33
N ALA A 217 11.78 8.91 -19.79
CA ALA A 217 11.32 7.84 -18.92
C ALA A 217 12.45 7.28 -18.07
N GLU A 218 13.62 6.99 -18.65
CA GLU A 218 14.80 6.54 -17.90
C GLU A 218 15.26 7.57 -16.85
N GLN A 219 15.31 8.86 -17.21
CA GLN A 219 15.64 9.93 -16.27
C GLN A 219 14.64 10.03 -15.12
N MET A 220 13.35 9.81 -15.37
CA MET A 220 12.32 9.79 -14.34
C MET A 220 12.47 8.57 -13.43
N LEU A 221 12.70 7.37 -13.99
CA LEU A 221 12.88 6.14 -13.23
C LEU A 221 14.10 6.19 -12.30
N ASN A 222 15.19 6.83 -12.73
CA ASN A 222 16.38 7.05 -11.91
C ASN A 222 16.14 7.94 -10.68
N ARG A 223 14.99 8.63 -10.59
CA ARG A 223 14.59 9.46 -9.44
C ARG A 223 13.74 8.70 -8.42
N ILE A 224 13.36 7.45 -8.71
CA ILE A 224 12.60 6.62 -7.77
C ILE A 224 13.50 6.23 -6.59
N LEU A 225 12.97 6.40 -5.38
CA LEU A 225 13.62 5.95 -4.16
C LEU A 225 12.79 4.83 -3.52
N GLY A 226 13.40 3.66 -3.39
CA GLY A 226 12.75 2.48 -2.83
C GLY A 226 11.56 1.99 -3.64
N HIS A 227 10.53 1.54 -2.92
CA HIS A 227 9.40 0.80 -3.49
C HIS A 227 8.04 1.37 -3.11
N ILE A 228 8.01 2.27 -2.13
CA ILE A 228 6.76 2.80 -1.59
C ILE A 228 6.02 3.66 -2.60
N VAL A 229 4.71 3.45 -2.71
CA VAL A 229 3.78 4.26 -3.52
C VAL A 229 2.48 4.47 -2.75
N LEU A 230 1.74 5.53 -3.07
CA LEU A 230 0.43 5.80 -2.48
C LEU A 230 -0.57 4.74 -2.94
N LEU A 231 -1.45 4.31 -2.02
CA LEU A 231 -2.61 3.52 -2.41
C LEU A 231 -3.66 4.45 -3.03
N PRO A 232 -4.11 4.21 -4.28
CA PRO A 232 -5.08 5.08 -4.92
C PRO A 232 -6.47 4.84 -4.35
N LEU A 233 -6.97 5.77 -3.53
CA LEU A 233 -8.26 5.65 -2.85
C LEU A 233 -9.47 5.94 -3.78
N ASP A 234 -9.24 6.65 -4.89
CA ASP A 234 -10.28 7.01 -5.88
C ASP A 234 -10.39 5.99 -7.02
N PHE A 235 -9.51 4.98 -7.08
CA PHE A 235 -9.52 4.02 -8.17
C PHE A 235 -10.84 3.24 -8.22
N MET A 236 -11.58 3.33 -9.34
CA MET A 236 -12.90 2.69 -9.50
C MET A 236 -13.95 3.16 -8.47
N CYS A 237 -13.89 4.41 -8.00
CA CYS A 237 -14.82 4.93 -6.99
C CYS A 237 -16.24 5.17 -7.49
N ASN A 238 -16.45 5.28 -8.81
CA ASN A 238 -17.76 5.49 -9.43
C ASN A 238 -18.40 4.19 -9.94
N GLU A 239 -17.88 3.03 -9.54
CA GLU A 239 -18.32 1.71 -10.00
C GLU A 239 -18.76 0.82 -8.84
N VAL A 240 -19.69 -0.10 -9.15
CA VAL A 240 -20.08 -1.17 -8.23
C VAL A 240 -19.16 -2.37 -8.45
N LEU A 241 -18.23 -2.56 -7.51
CA LEU A 241 -17.22 -3.63 -7.59
C LEU A 241 -17.67 -4.96 -6.96
N THR A 242 -18.85 -5.02 -6.35
CA THR A 242 -19.41 -6.28 -5.87
C THR A 242 -19.87 -7.14 -7.07
N PRO A 243 -19.68 -8.46 -7.04
CA PRO A 243 -20.17 -9.33 -8.09
C PRO A 243 -21.68 -9.17 -8.33
N PRO A 244 -22.16 -9.09 -9.59
CA PRO A 244 -23.58 -8.96 -9.88
C PRO A 244 -24.37 -10.16 -9.34
N PRO A 245 -25.60 -9.98 -8.80
CA PRO A 245 -26.37 -11.07 -8.19
C PRO A 245 -26.64 -12.30 -9.08
N GLY A 246 -26.53 -12.15 -10.41
CA GLY A 246 -26.73 -13.23 -11.38
C GLY A 246 -25.48 -14.04 -11.75
N THR A 247 -24.29 -13.72 -11.21
CA THR A 247 -23.06 -14.49 -11.46
C THR A 247 -22.80 -15.53 -10.38
N VAL A 248 -21.92 -16.50 -10.66
CA VAL A 248 -21.50 -17.52 -9.68
C VAL A 248 -20.98 -16.86 -8.40
N GLU A 249 -20.16 -15.82 -8.55
CA GLU A 249 -19.56 -15.05 -7.46
C GLU A 249 -20.58 -14.16 -6.72
N GLY A 250 -21.67 -13.75 -7.37
CA GLY A 250 -22.75 -12.98 -6.76
C GLY A 250 -23.74 -13.81 -5.95
N ILE A 251 -23.86 -15.11 -6.28
CA ILE A 251 -24.67 -16.08 -5.52
C ILE A 251 -23.87 -16.63 -4.32
N MET A 252 -22.54 -16.56 -4.38
CA MET A 252 -21.65 -16.96 -3.29
C MET A 252 -21.88 -16.12 -2.02
N PRO A 253 -21.83 -16.73 -0.81
CA PRO A 253 -21.95 -15.99 0.44
C PRO A 253 -20.89 -14.90 0.55
N THR A 254 -21.29 -13.71 0.99
CA THR A 254 -20.37 -12.56 1.20
C THR A 254 -19.20 -12.89 2.13
N ALA A 255 -19.41 -13.84 3.06
CA ALA A 255 -18.38 -14.36 3.95
C ALA A 255 -17.14 -14.94 3.22
N LEU A 256 -17.24 -15.23 1.92
CA LEU A 256 -16.11 -15.65 1.10
C LEU A 256 -15.17 -14.48 0.71
N TRP A 257 -15.62 -13.25 0.81
CA TRP A 257 -14.86 -12.06 0.40
C TRP A 257 -14.44 -11.18 1.59
N THR A 258 -14.98 -11.47 2.78
CA THR A 258 -14.74 -10.78 4.06
C THR A 258 -13.91 -11.61 5.01
#